data_AF-V4YCD4-F1
#
_entry.id   AF-V4YCD4-F1
#
_cell.length_a   1.000
_cell.length_b   1.000
_cell.length_c   1.000
_cell.angle_alpha   90.00
_cell.angle_beta   90.00
_cell.angle_gamma   90.00
#
_symmetry.space_group_name_H-M   'P 1'
#
loop_
_entity.id
_entity.type
_entity.pdbx_description
1 polymer ?
#
loop_
_entity_poly.entity_id
_entity_poly.type
_entity_poly.pdbx_seq_one_letter_code
_entity_poly.pdbx_strand_id
1 'polypeptide(L)'
;MLSSLRALRDWYQDHGSNLVIQHGDPTDIVGRVAESIGAEQVVWNSDHSRLARERDRAVRRALTHSDIAHTSVPSKQAAGMRSATPPVSEPAAYLAPPDALDIETRSVPQLSELADTGYDTTPLTAGTEAARKRLQALSNGTTYRRCDDNSGFGSYRRQ
;
A
#
# COMPACT_ATOMS: atom_id res chain seq x y z
N MET A 1 2.82 8.18 6.77
CA MET A 1 3.37 7.39 5.64
C MET A 1 4.69 6.72 6.01
N LEU A 2 5.75 7.46 6.33
CA LEU A 2 7.07 6.89 6.67
C LEU A 2 7.04 5.93 7.87
N SER A 3 6.27 6.24 8.92
CA SER A 3 6.05 5.34 10.04
C SER A 3 5.35 4.04 9.64
N SER A 4 4.43 4.08 8.67
CA SER A 4 3.81 2.88 8.11
C SER A 4 4.81 2.02 7.33
N LEU A 5 5.74 2.64 6.58
CA LEU A 5 6.79 1.93 5.85
C LEU A 5 7.79 1.25 6.79
N ARG A 6 8.18 1.93 7.89
CA ARG A 6 9.03 1.33 8.93
C ARG A 6 8.35 0.14 9.58
N ALA A 7 7.11 0.31 10.04
CA ALA A 7 6.34 -0.79 10.63
C ALA A 7 6.15 -1.97 9.66
N LEU A 8 6.00 -1.72 8.36
CA LEU A 8 5.93 -2.78 7.36
C LEU A 8 7.27 -3.50 7.18
N ARG A 9 8.38 -2.75 7.14
CA ARG A 9 9.73 -3.32 7.07
C ARG A 9 10.02 -4.20 8.28
N ASP A 10 9.72 -3.72 9.48
CA ASP A 10 9.89 -4.45 10.73
C ASP A 10 9.10 -5.77 10.69
N TRP A 11 7.86 -5.72 10.20
CA TRP A 11 7.04 -6.92 10.04
C TRP A 11 7.69 -7.95 9.09
N TYR A 12 8.21 -7.54 7.93
CA TYR A 12 8.90 -8.48 7.03
C TYR A 12 10.16 -9.06 7.69
N GLN A 13 10.91 -8.26 8.44
CA GLN A 13 12.12 -8.71 9.15
C GLN A 13 11.82 -9.69 10.27
N ASP A 14 10.78 -9.45 11.06
CA ASP A 14 10.32 -10.36 12.12
C ASP A 14 9.90 -11.74 11.57
N HIS A 15 9.54 -11.81 10.29
CA HIS A 15 9.17 -13.04 9.60
C HIS A 15 10.29 -13.59 8.70
N GLY A 16 11.54 -13.20 8.96
CA GLY A 16 12.71 -13.74 8.27
C GLY A 16 12.83 -13.29 6.82
N SER A 17 12.29 -12.12 6.47
CA SER A 17 12.33 -11.52 5.14
C SER A 17 12.82 -10.07 5.23
N ASN A 18 12.66 -9.30 4.15
CA ASN A 18 13.03 -7.89 4.14
C ASN A 18 12.18 -7.11 3.15
N LEU A 19 12.09 -5.79 3.36
CA LEU A 19 11.44 -4.87 2.41
C LEU A 19 12.51 -4.19 1.55
N VAL A 20 12.49 -4.46 0.24
CA VAL A 20 13.35 -3.79 -0.73
C VAL A 20 12.80 -2.40 -1.03
N ILE A 21 13.61 -1.37 -0.83
CA ILE A 21 13.24 0.03 -1.06
C ILE A 21 14.14 0.60 -2.14
N GLN A 22 13.52 1.05 -3.23
CA GLN A 22 14.19 1.66 -4.37
C GLN A 22 13.56 3.00 -4.72
N HIS A 23 14.37 3.95 -5.22
CA HIS A 23 13.93 5.29 -5.63
C HIS A 23 14.21 5.51 -7.12
N GLY A 24 13.22 6.04 -7.84
CA GLY A 24 13.31 6.39 -9.26
C GLY A 24 12.02 6.05 -10.01
N ASP A 25 12.11 5.89 -11.33
CA ASP A 25 10.96 5.57 -12.17
C ASP A 25 10.51 4.11 -11.96
N PRO A 26 9.25 3.85 -11.56
CA PRO A 26 8.75 2.49 -11.42
C PRO A 26 8.76 1.68 -12.73
N THR A 27 8.75 2.29 -13.92
CA THR A 27 8.83 1.53 -15.18
C THR A 27 10.17 0.82 -15.34
N ASP A 28 11.24 1.41 -14.81
CA ASP A 28 12.60 0.90 -14.96
C ASP A 28 12.98 0.02 -13.77
N ILE A 29 12.64 0.47 -12.56
CA ILE A 29 13.03 -0.19 -11.32
C ILE A 29 12.35 -1.55 -11.17
N VAL A 30 11.05 -1.64 -11.44
CA VAL A 30 10.30 -2.87 -11.19
C VAL A 30 10.79 -3.99 -12.12
N GLY A 31 11.02 -3.69 -13.40
CA GLY A 31 11.58 -4.65 -14.36
C GLY A 31 12.99 -5.10 -13.95
N ARG A 32 13.87 -4.15 -13.65
CA ARG A 32 15.24 -4.45 -13.21
C ARG A 32 15.28 -5.33 -11.96
N VAL A 33 14.44 -5.03 -10.96
CA VAL A 33 14.36 -5.82 -9.73
C VAL A 33 13.86 -7.23 -10.04
N ALA A 34 12.82 -7.37 -10.85
CA ALA A 34 12.27 -8.67 -11.24
C ALA A 34 13.30 -9.51 -12.01
N GLU A 35 14.02 -8.92 -12.96
CA GLU A 35 15.10 -9.58 -13.70
C GLU A 35 16.25 -10.02 -12.77
N SER A 36 16.66 -9.14 -11.86
CA SER A 36 17.77 -9.39 -10.92
C SER A 36 17.52 -10.59 -10.01
N ILE A 37 16.28 -10.82 -9.60
CA ILE A 37 15.92 -11.97 -8.73
C ILE A 37 15.34 -13.15 -9.51
N GLY A 38 15.27 -13.05 -10.85
CA GLY A 38 14.64 -14.08 -11.69
C GLY A 38 13.16 -14.29 -11.36
N ALA A 39 12.42 -13.22 -11.03
CA ALA A 39 11.03 -13.32 -10.66
C ALA A 39 10.17 -13.82 -11.82
N GLU A 40 9.42 -14.89 -11.58
CA GLU A 40 8.45 -15.41 -12.55
C GLU A 40 7.26 -14.46 -12.74
N GLN A 41 6.90 -13.71 -11.69
CA GLN A 41 5.74 -12.82 -11.72
C GLN A 41 5.87 -11.63 -10.76
N VAL A 42 5.35 -10.48 -11.20
CA VAL A 42 5.15 -9.29 -10.37
C VAL A 42 3.67 -9.10 -10.05
N VAL A 43 3.34 -8.94 -8.76
CA VAL A 43 1.95 -8.76 -8.29
C VAL A 43 1.80 -7.46 -7.51
N TRP A 44 0.71 -6.72 -7.74
CA TRP A 44 0.38 -5.52 -6.95
C TRP A 44 -1.12 -5.33 -6.76
N ASN A 45 -1.49 -4.57 -5.73
CA ASN A 45 -2.87 -4.14 -5.52
C ASN A 45 -3.21 -2.96 -6.44
N SER A 46 -4.34 -3.05 -7.16
CA SER A 46 -4.84 -1.96 -7.99
C SER A 46 -5.33 -0.80 -7.14
N ASP A 47 -4.97 0.43 -7.53
CA ASP A 47 -5.53 1.65 -6.93
C ASP A 47 -6.58 2.31 -7.85
N HIS A 48 -7.48 3.05 -7.24
CA HIS A 48 -8.63 3.70 -7.87
C HIS A 48 -8.31 5.10 -8.41
N SER A 49 -7.21 5.72 -7.99
CA SER A 49 -6.80 7.03 -8.47
C SER A 49 -6.39 6.99 -9.96
N ARG A 50 -6.66 8.07 -10.70
CA ARG A 50 -6.28 8.17 -12.12
C ARG A 50 -4.75 8.09 -12.30
N LEU A 51 -4.01 8.79 -11.44
CA LEU A 51 -2.55 8.78 -11.45
C LEU A 51 -1.99 7.37 -11.24
N ALA A 52 -2.51 6.62 -10.27
CA ALA A 52 -2.06 5.24 -10.06
C ALA A 52 -2.40 4.34 -11.24
N ARG A 53 -3.56 4.51 -11.89
CA ARG A 53 -3.91 3.74 -13.10
C ARG A 53 -2.97 4.03 -14.27
N GLU A 54 -2.57 5.28 -14.45
CA GLU A 54 -1.62 5.69 -15.49
C GLU A 54 -0.23 5.10 -15.23
N ARG A 55 0.26 5.19 -13.98
CA ARG A 55 1.49 4.52 -13.51
C ARG A 55 1.43 3.01 -13.75
N ASP A 56 0.38 2.34 -13.28
CA ASP A 56 0.23 0.89 -13.41
C ASP A 56 0.12 0.45 -14.88
N ARG A 57 -0.42 1.30 -15.76
CA ARG A 57 -0.42 1.04 -17.21
C ARG A 57 1.00 1.19 -17.80
N ALA A 58 1.79 2.15 -17.35
CA ALA A 58 3.17 2.31 -17.78
C ALA A 58 4.04 1.12 -17.34
N VAL A 59 3.95 0.73 -16.06
CA VAL A 59 4.68 -0.42 -15.50
C VAL A 59 4.31 -1.71 -16.22
N ARG A 60 3.02 -1.97 -16.47
CA ARG A 60 2.59 -3.15 -17.24
C ARG A 60 3.24 -3.23 -18.61
N ARG A 61 3.31 -2.09 -19.32
CA ARG A 61 3.95 -2.05 -20.65
C ARG A 61 5.43 -2.37 -20.58
N ALA A 62 6.13 -1.84 -19.58
CA ALA A 62 7.54 -2.16 -19.36
C ALA A 62 7.74 -3.66 -19.06
N LEU A 63 6.96 -4.22 -18.14
CA LEU A 63 7.05 -5.65 -17.79
C LEU A 63 6.71 -6.57 -18.98
N THR A 64 5.71 -6.22 -19.80
CA THR A 64 5.44 -6.96 -21.05
C THR A 64 6.60 -6.91 -22.02
N HIS A 65 7.35 -5.80 -22.08
CA HIS A 65 8.51 -5.69 -22.97
C HIS A 65 9.68 -6.58 -22.51
N SER A 66 9.82 -6.78 -21.20
CA SER A 66 10.79 -7.69 -20.59
C SER A 66 10.30 -9.14 -20.45
N ASP A 67 9.14 -9.50 -21.01
CA ASP A 67 8.52 -10.84 -20.89
C ASP A 67 8.28 -11.32 -19.44
N ILE A 68 8.03 -10.38 -18.52
CA ILE A 68 7.73 -10.68 -17.11
C ILE A 68 6.22 -10.75 -16.90
N ALA A 69 5.75 -11.89 -16.37
CA ALA A 69 4.34 -12.06 -16.03
C ALA A 69 3.93 -11.06 -14.95
N HIS A 70 2.70 -10.54 -15.04
CA HIS A 70 2.24 -9.55 -14.09
C HIS A 70 0.75 -9.66 -13.82
N THR A 71 0.36 -9.43 -12.56
CA THR A 71 -1.03 -9.49 -12.13
C THR A 71 -1.37 -8.33 -11.20
N SER A 72 -2.48 -7.64 -11.49
CA SER A 72 -3.04 -6.64 -10.58
C SER A 72 -4.23 -7.21 -9.83
N VAL A 73 -4.23 -7.09 -8.51
CA VAL A 73 -5.29 -7.58 -7.63
C VAL A 73 -6.22 -6.43 -7.26
N PRO A 74 -7.53 -6.52 -7.56
CA PRO A 74 -8.50 -5.50 -7.17
C PRO A 74 -8.53 -5.26 -5.66
N SER A 75 -8.37 -4.02 -5.21
CA SER A 75 -8.41 -3.66 -3.79
C SER A 75 -9.83 -3.63 -3.19
N LYS A 76 -10.86 -3.59 -4.04
CA LYS A 76 -12.26 -3.60 -3.60
C LYS A 76 -12.77 -5.03 -3.50
N GLN A 77 -13.19 -5.44 -2.30
CA GLN A 77 -14.13 -6.53 -2.16
C GLN A 77 -15.50 -6.00 -2.59
N ALA A 78 -16.12 -6.60 -3.60
CA ALA A 78 -17.52 -6.34 -3.89
C ALA A 78 -18.32 -6.74 -2.65
N ALA A 79 -19.03 -5.79 -2.03
CA ALA A 79 -19.89 -6.08 -0.89
C ALA A 79 -20.86 -7.20 -1.29
N GLY A 80 -20.80 -8.33 -0.58
CA GLY A 80 -21.66 -9.49 -0.82
C GLY A 80 -21.02 -10.67 -1.57
N MET A 81 -19.81 -10.54 -2.13
CA MET A 81 -19.08 -11.69 -2.67
C MET A 81 -18.10 -12.24 -1.62
N ARG A 82 -18.33 -13.46 -1.15
CA ARG A 82 -17.28 -14.21 -0.43
C ARG A 82 -16.10 -14.34 -1.38
N SER A 83 -14.92 -13.94 -0.94
CA SER A 83 -13.68 -14.19 -1.68
C SER A 83 -13.63 -15.69 -1.98
N ALA A 84 -13.62 -16.07 -3.26
CA ALA A 84 -13.57 -17.48 -3.66
C ALA A 84 -12.23 -18.12 -3.28
N THR A 85 -11.20 -17.30 -3.06
CA THR A 85 -9.90 -17.72 -2.55
C THR A 85 -9.95 -17.73 -1.02
N PRO A 86 -9.81 -18.89 -0.36
CA PRO A 86 -9.69 -18.95 1.08
C PRO A 86 -8.47 -18.12 1.53
N PRO A 87 -8.55 -17.42 2.68
CA PRO A 87 -7.41 -16.70 3.20
C PRO A 87 -6.25 -17.68 3.43
N VAL A 88 -5.07 -17.33 2.95
CA VAL A 88 -3.84 -18.08 3.21
C VAL A 88 -3.59 -18.06 4.71
N SER A 89 -3.52 -19.24 5.34
CA SER A 89 -3.37 -19.38 6.79
C SER A 89 -1.99 -18.91 7.29
N GLU A 90 -0.96 -18.99 6.45
CA GLU A 90 0.42 -18.64 6.81
C GLU A 90 1.08 -17.81 5.69
N PRO A 91 0.79 -16.50 5.60
CA PRO A 91 1.36 -15.65 4.57
C PRO A 91 2.90 -15.55 4.66
N ALA A 92 3.46 -15.75 5.85
CA ALA A 92 4.90 -15.74 6.08
C ALA A 92 5.63 -16.87 5.33
N ALA A 93 4.96 -17.99 5.03
CA ALA A 93 5.55 -19.12 4.31
C ALA A 93 5.91 -18.77 2.84
N TYR A 94 5.38 -17.67 2.30
CA TYR A 94 5.65 -17.20 0.94
C TYR A 94 6.78 -16.15 0.89
N LEU A 95 7.38 -15.81 2.02
CA LEU A 95 8.40 -14.78 2.08
C LEU A 95 9.79 -15.34 1.78
N ALA A 96 10.51 -14.66 0.89
CA ALA A 96 11.89 -14.97 0.61
C ALA A 96 12.80 -14.45 1.74
N PRO A 97 13.89 -15.17 2.09
CA PRO A 97 14.87 -14.67 3.03
C PRO A 97 15.62 -13.45 2.47
N PRO A 98 16.19 -12.58 3.32
CA PRO A 98 16.81 -11.33 2.88
C PRO A 98 17.90 -11.53 1.82
N ASP A 99 18.69 -12.58 1.98
CA ASP A 99 19.85 -12.89 1.13
C ASP A 99 19.43 -13.45 -0.24
N ALA A 100 18.19 -13.93 -0.39
CA ALA A 100 17.68 -14.39 -1.68
C ALA A 100 17.40 -13.23 -2.64
N LEU A 101 17.31 -12.00 -2.14
CA LEU A 101 16.93 -10.86 -2.95
C LEU A 101 18.11 -10.17 -3.63
N ASP A 102 19.37 -10.45 -3.27
CA ASP A 102 20.64 -9.86 -3.77
C ASP A 102 20.53 -8.44 -4.38
N ILE A 103 19.70 -7.60 -3.76
CA ILE A 103 19.38 -6.25 -4.21
C ILE A 103 19.69 -5.35 -3.04
N GLU A 104 20.54 -4.36 -3.31
CA GLU A 104 20.80 -3.30 -2.35
C GLU A 104 19.50 -2.58 -2.02
N THR A 105 19.08 -2.66 -0.76
CA THR A 105 17.90 -1.98 -0.26
C THR A 105 18.30 -0.64 0.35
N ARG A 106 17.64 0.44 -0.07
CA ARG A 106 17.84 1.75 0.55
C ARG A 106 17.15 1.80 1.92
N SER A 107 17.65 2.68 2.78
CA SER A 107 16.96 3.00 4.03
C SER A 107 15.64 3.73 3.77
N VAL A 108 14.64 3.48 4.62
CA VAL A 108 13.42 4.31 4.64
C VAL A 108 13.85 5.74 4.95
N PRO A 109 13.56 6.74 4.09
CA PRO A 109 14.02 8.10 4.31
C PRO A 109 13.45 8.68 5.61
N GLN A 110 14.19 9.62 6.20
CA GLN A 110 13.68 10.45 7.27
C GLN A 110 12.75 11.54 6.72
N LEU A 111 11.85 12.05 7.56
CA LEU A 111 10.95 13.12 7.13
C LEU A 111 11.73 14.39 6.76
N SER A 112 12.82 14.66 7.48
CA SER A 112 13.75 15.77 7.21
C SER A 112 14.42 15.69 5.84
N GLU A 113 14.53 14.49 5.26
CA GLU A 113 15.13 14.27 3.94
C GLU A 113 14.11 14.49 2.80
N LEU A 114 12.82 14.54 3.13
CA LEU A 114 11.71 14.72 2.17
C LEU A 114 11.01 16.08 2.29
N ALA A 115 11.14 16.75 3.44
CA ALA A 115 10.40 17.96 3.75
C ALA A 115 11.15 19.19 3.23
N ASP A 116 10.84 19.60 1.99
CA ASP A 116 11.27 20.90 1.45
C ASP A 116 10.33 22.06 1.89
N THR A 117 9.18 21.76 2.51
CA THR A 117 8.24 22.78 3.01
C THR A 117 7.58 22.35 4.32
N GLY A 118 7.62 23.22 5.34
CA GLY A 118 7.14 22.98 6.70
C GLY A 118 5.67 22.57 6.80
N TYR A 119 5.43 21.27 6.92
CA TYR A 119 4.13 20.72 7.30
C TYR A 119 4.06 20.52 8.82
N ASP A 120 2.88 20.87 9.37
CA ASP A 120 2.55 20.77 10.79
C ASP A 120 2.63 19.32 11.31
N THR A 121 3.32 19.15 12.43
CA THR A 121 3.96 17.92 12.90
C THR A 121 3.18 17.20 14.00
N THR A 122 1.85 17.14 13.91
CA THR A 122 1.08 16.21 14.77
C THR A 122 0.54 15.05 13.96
N PRO A 123 1.38 14.09 13.53
CA PRO A 123 0.87 12.91 12.85
C PRO A 123 0.19 12.00 13.87
N LEU A 124 -1.00 11.53 13.52
CA LEU A 124 -1.54 10.29 14.06
C LEU A 124 -0.48 9.18 13.91
N THR A 125 -0.26 8.38 14.95
CA THR A 125 0.62 7.19 14.88
C THR A 125 0.19 6.31 13.69
N ALA A 126 0.96 6.31 12.60
CA ALA A 126 0.62 5.55 11.40
C ALA A 126 1.12 4.10 11.52
N GLY A 127 0.48 3.18 10.78
CA GLY A 127 0.82 1.76 10.76
C GLY A 127 -0.41 0.86 10.87
N THR A 128 -0.30 -0.38 10.38
CA THR A 128 -1.41 -1.35 10.33
C THR A 128 -1.95 -1.65 11.72
N GLU A 129 -1.09 -1.86 12.71
CA GLU A 129 -1.51 -2.13 14.09
C GLU A 129 -2.17 -0.92 14.75
N ALA A 130 -1.67 0.29 14.47
CA ALA A 130 -2.31 1.51 14.95
C ALA A 130 -3.70 1.71 14.28
N ALA A 131 -3.84 1.34 13.01
CA ALA A 131 -5.15 1.33 12.33
C ALA A 131 -6.09 0.27 12.92
N ARG A 132 -5.59 -0.95 13.18
CA ARG A 132 -6.36 -2.05 13.79
C ARG A 132 -6.84 -1.69 15.19
N LYS A 133 -5.98 -1.11 16.03
CA LYS A 133 -6.34 -0.65 17.38
C LYS A 133 -7.41 0.45 17.34
N ARG A 134 -7.32 1.40 16.41
CA ARG A 134 -8.35 2.44 16.24
C ARG A 134 -9.66 1.86 15.73
N LEU A 135 -9.62 0.92 14.79
CA LEU A 135 -10.79 0.21 14.33
C LEU A 135 -11.45 -0.57 15.47
N GLN A 136 -10.64 -1.23 16.31
CA GLN A 136 -11.13 -1.94 17.49
C GLN A 136 -11.76 -0.97 18.51
N ALA A 137 -11.14 0.18 18.78
CA ALA A 137 -11.70 1.20 19.65
C ALA A 137 -13.02 1.79 19.08
N LEU A 138 -13.09 2.01 17.77
CA LEU A 138 -14.30 2.47 17.09
C LEU A 138 -15.43 1.42 17.21
N SER A 139 -15.12 0.15 16.93
CA SER A 139 -16.07 -0.97 17.05
C SER A 139 -16.53 -1.19 18.49
N ASN A 140 -15.68 -0.88 19.47
CA ASN A 140 -16.01 -0.90 20.89
C ASN A 140 -16.79 0.36 21.36
N GLY A 141 -17.23 1.21 20.43
CA GLY A 141 -18.13 2.34 20.69
C GLY A 141 -17.49 3.57 21.33
N THR A 142 -16.17 3.64 21.45
CA THR A 142 -15.49 4.70 22.22
C THR A 142 -15.25 6.00 21.43
N THR A 143 -15.73 6.10 20.19
CA THR A 143 -15.49 7.25 19.28
C THR A 143 -16.75 7.74 18.56
N TYR A 144 -17.95 7.37 19.02
CA TYR A 144 -19.17 7.79 18.33
C TYR A 144 -19.49 9.27 18.60
N ARG A 145 -19.11 10.16 17.67
CA ARG A 145 -19.81 11.44 17.47
C ARG A 145 -20.62 11.29 16.19
N ARG A 146 -21.91 11.03 16.36
CA ARG A 146 -22.88 11.05 15.27
C ARG A 146 -22.93 12.47 14.73
N CYS A 147 -22.50 12.68 13.48
CA CYS A 147 -22.81 13.91 12.76
C CYS A 147 -24.26 13.82 12.31
N ASP A 148 -25.19 14.20 13.18
CA ASP A 148 -26.58 14.44 12.76
C ASP A 148 -26.70 15.87 12.17
N ASP A 149 -27.57 15.96 11.17
CA ASP A 149 -28.09 17.14 10.46
C ASP A 149 -27.22 17.88 9.44
N ASN A 150 -27.29 17.38 8.18
CA ASN A 150 -27.39 18.26 7.01
C ASN A 150 -28.85 18.33 6.56
N SER A 151 -29.68 19.02 7.35
CA SER A 151 -31.09 19.29 7.06
C SER A 151 -31.25 20.79 6.80
N GLY A 152 -30.96 21.27 5.58
CA GLY A 152 -31.06 22.71 5.33
C GLY A 152 -30.75 23.22 3.93
N PHE A 153 -31.06 22.49 2.86
CA PHE A 153 -31.10 23.09 1.52
C PHE A 153 -32.33 22.63 0.74
N GLY A 154 -33.27 23.55 0.53
CA GLY A 154 -34.35 23.37 -0.45
C GLY A 154 -35.65 24.10 -0.14
N SER A 155 -35.76 25.39 -0.50
CA SER A 155 -36.87 25.86 -1.34
C SER A 155 -36.64 27.31 -1.78
N TYR A 156 -36.19 27.45 -3.02
CA TYR A 156 -36.47 28.64 -3.83
C TYR A 156 -37.99 28.76 -3.98
N ARG A 157 -38.56 29.91 -3.64
CA ARG A 157 -39.88 30.32 -4.16
C ARG A 157 -39.76 31.75 -4.68
N ARG A 158 -39.79 31.89 -6.01
CA ARG A 158 -40.11 33.17 -6.68
C ARG A 158 -41.54 33.55 -6.30
N GLN A 159 -41.74 34.80 -5.91
CA GLN A 159 -42.84 35.62 -6.38
C GLN A 159 -42.26 36.99 -6.76
#